data_AF-A0A2S1SIF5-F1
#
_entry.id   AF-A0A2S1SIF5-F1
#
_cell.length_a   1.000
_cell.length_b   1.000
_cell.length_c   1.000
_cell.angle_alpha   90.00
_cell.angle_beta   90.00
_cell.angle_gamma   90.00
#
_symmetry.space_group_name_H-M   'P 1'
#
loop_
_entity.id
_entity.type
_entity.pdbx_description
1 polymer ?
#
loop_
_entity_poly.entity_id
_entity_poly.type
_entity_poly.pdbx_seq_one_letter_code
_entity_poly.pdbx_strand_id
1 'polypeptide(L)'
;MNGKQKNKLASYIVTAAIETEADPAILAQMPDALLHLAALRAAIAKIEQASAAQLHYAQRATGNKKEARLALEEAVFNSAAALCALSTRLKDVTLAEEWNLSVNTLQKMRDHNLFATATNLVTAMQPYATQLEAYGIPKSGNTVLTDTIALFGALMPKPRENQLSEKEASLQLLEGFNDAQAAATALDTLANMLRKREPAFYADYRNRRTAIKTAARPYAATGSVTDNTGNPLRYVSVAIDGLPDTVRTTDKGNFRFQTLPDGVHILHFRLHGYQDQSHAISVNQHRSDRMAIELRES
;
A
#
# COMPACT_ATOMS: atom_id res chain seq x y z
N MET A 1 -6.24 5.43 3.20
CA MET A 1 -6.87 6.78 3.26
C MET A 1 -5.91 7.89 2.86
N ASN A 2 -6.37 8.87 2.09
CA ASN A 2 -5.62 10.11 1.81
C ASN A 2 -5.81 11.19 2.90
N GLY A 3 -5.03 12.27 2.87
CA GLY A 3 -5.09 13.33 3.88
C GLY A 3 -6.46 14.01 4.00
N LYS A 4 -7.17 14.19 2.87
CA LYS A 4 -8.53 14.77 2.88
C LYS A 4 -9.53 13.85 3.58
N GLN A 5 -9.45 12.54 3.35
CA GLN A 5 -10.28 11.53 4.00
C GLN A 5 -10.01 11.46 5.50
N LYS A 6 -8.75 11.56 5.93
CA LYS A 6 -8.39 11.62 7.37
C LYS A 6 -9.02 12.83 8.05
N ASN A 7 -8.97 14.00 7.41
CA ASN A 7 -9.55 15.23 7.96
C ASN A 7 -11.09 15.16 8.01
N LYS A 8 -11.73 14.53 7.02
CA LYS A 8 -13.17 14.24 7.06
C LYS A 8 -13.55 13.31 8.21
N LEU A 9 -12.83 12.20 8.37
CA LEU A 9 -13.06 11.26 9.45
C LEU A 9 -12.93 11.93 10.83
N ALA A 10 -11.89 12.74 11.03
CA ALA A 10 -11.71 13.50 12.26
C ALA A 10 -12.90 14.43 12.56
N SER A 11 -13.41 15.13 11.53
CA SER A 11 -14.61 15.97 11.69
C SER A 11 -15.85 15.15 12.06
N TYR A 12 -16.06 13.97 11.46
CA TYR A 12 -17.16 13.09 11.81
C TYR A 12 -17.07 12.59 13.26
N ILE A 13 -15.88 12.19 13.71
CA ILE A 13 -15.64 11.76 15.10
C ILE A 13 -16.00 12.86 16.09
N VAL A 14 -15.49 14.08 15.87
CA VAL A 14 -15.75 15.23 16.75
C VAL A 14 -17.24 15.64 16.73
N THR A 15 -17.94 15.42 15.61
CA THR A 15 -19.38 15.67 15.49
C THR A 15 -20.21 14.61 16.20
N ALA A 16 -19.81 13.33 16.12
CA ALA A 16 -20.49 12.26 16.85
C ALA A 16 -20.40 12.43 18.37
N ALA A 17 -19.31 13.05 18.87
CA ALA A 17 -19.11 13.33 20.28
C ALA A 17 -20.13 14.32 20.89
N ILE A 18 -20.90 15.04 20.05
CA ILE A 18 -21.98 15.92 20.51
C ILE A 18 -23.03 15.15 21.32
N GLU A 19 -23.23 13.86 21.03
CA GLU A 19 -24.15 12.99 21.78
C GLU A 19 -23.85 12.96 23.28
N THR A 20 -22.56 13.01 23.65
CA THR A 20 -22.09 12.95 25.04
C THR A 20 -21.71 14.31 25.62
N GLU A 21 -21.37 15.28 24.76
CA GLU A 21 -20.84 16.58 25.18
C GLU A 21 -21.89 17.71 25.20
N ALA A 22 -22.97 17.59 24.43
CA ALA A 22 -24.03 18.59 24.42
C ALA A 22 -25.07 18.35 25.51
N ASP A 23 -25.80 19.42 25.88
CA ASP A 23 -26.93 19.32 26.79
C ASP A 23 -28.02 18.39 26.18
N PRO A 24 -28.40 17.30 26.86
CA PRO A 24 -29.45 16.39 26.42
C PRO A 24 -30.78 17.09 26.13
N ALA A 25 -31.10 18.19 26.83
CA ALA A 25 -32.31 18.96 26.61
C ALA A 25 -32.30 19.68 25.25
N ILE A 26 -31.13 20.14 24.80
CA ILE A 26 -30.96 20.76 23.48
C ILE A 26 -31.01 19.69 22.38
N LEU A 27 -30.37 18.54 22.60
CA LEU A 27 -30.44 17.41 21.67
C LEU A 27 -31.87 16.90 21.47
N ALA A 28 -32.68 16.86 22.53
CA ALA A 28 -34.09 16.46 22.47
C ALA A 28 -34.95 17.41 21.60
N GLN A 29 -34.51 18.65 21.36
CA GLN A 29 -35.19 19.56 20.44
C GLN A 29 -34.98 19.19 18.95
N MET A 30 -34.02 18.31 18.65
CA MET A 30 -33.77 17.78 17.32
C MET A 30 -34.41 16.38 17.17
N PRO A 31 -35.55 16.25 16.48
CA PRO A 31 -36.15 14.94 16.22
C PRO A 31 -35.17 14.04 15.48
N ASP A 32 -35.14 12.76 15.86
CA ASP A 32 -34.28 11.73 15.26
C ASP A 32 -32.76 11.99 15.30
N ALA A 33 -32.29 12.98 16.09
CA ALA A 33 -30.86 13.27 16.20
C ALA A 33 -30.06 12.04 16.69
N LEU A 34 -30.59 11.29 17.66
CA LEU A 34 -29.94 10.06 18.17
C LEU A 34 -29.85 8.97 17.10
N LEU A 35 -30.85 8.86 16.21
CA LEU A 35 -30.82 7.91 15.09
C LEU A 35 -29.68 8.25 14.12
N HIS A 36 -29.55 9.53 13.75
CA HIS A 36 -28.50 9.96 12.83
C HIS A 36 -27.11 9.96 13.47
N LEU A 37 -26.99 10.23 14.78
CA LEU A 37 -25.74 10.08 15.54
C LEU A 37 -25.30 8.61 15.61
N ALA A 38 -26.23 7.67 15.83
CA ALA A 38 -25.95 6.24 15.80
C ALA A 38 -25.50 5.79 14.39
N ALA A 39 -26.18 6.25 13.33
CA ALA A 39 -25.77 5.98 11.95
C ALA A 39 -24.38 6.54 11.63
N LEU A 40 -24.06 7.75 12.10
CA LEU A 40 -22.73 8.35 11.95
C LEU A 40 -21.65 7.54 12.67
N ARG A 41 -21.92 7.06 13.89
CA ARG A 41 -20.99 6.19 14.65
C ARG A 41 -20.74 4.87 13.94
N ALA A 42 -21.79 4.23 13.41
CA ALA A 42 -21.66 3.00 12.63
C ALA A 42 -20.80 3.21 11.37
N ALA A 43 -21.01 4.33 10.67
CA ALA A 43 -20.22 4.69 9.49
C ALA A 43 -18.74 4.96 9.83
N ILE A 44 -18.45 5.63 10.96
CA ILE A 44 -17.09 5.84 11.47
C ILE A 44 -16.41 4.48 11.73
N ALA A 45 -17.07 3.57 12.43
CA ALA A 45 -16.52 2.24 12.73
C ALA A 45 -16.21 1.46 11.43
N LYS A 46 -17.10 1.54 10.43
CA LYS A 46 -16.88 0.94 9.10
C LYS A 46 -15.64 1.52 8.40
N ILE A 47 -15.44 2.84 8.45
CA ILE A 47 -14.26 3.51 7.87
C ILE A 47 -12.97 3.05 8.57
N GLU A 48 -12.95 3.00 9.91
CA GLU A 48 -11.77 2.62 10.69
C GLU A 48 -11.38 1.16 10.45
N GLN A 49 -12.35 0.24 10.48
CA GLN A 49 -12.12 -1.18 10.19
C GLN A 49 -11.59 -1.38 8.77
N ALA A 50 -12.22 -0.75 7.77
CA ALA A 50 -11.77 -0.84 6.38
C ALA A 50 -10.37 -0.24 6.17
N SER A 51 -10.04 0.86 6.86
CA SER A 51 -8.70 1.46 6.80
C SER A 51 -7.64 0.58 7.46
N ALA A 52 -7.95 -0.09 8.56
CA ALA A 52 -7.03 -1.03 9.22
C ALA A 52 -6.77 -2.25 8.32
N ALA A 53 -7.82 -2.78 7.69
CA ALA A 53 -7.72 -3.88 6.73
C ALA A 53 -6.78 -3.54 5.55
N GLN A 54 -6.92 -2.35 4.94
CA GLN A 54 -6.06 -1.91 3.83
C GLN A 54 -4.56 -1.85 4.20
N LEU A 55 -4.21 -1.53 5.45
CA LEU A 55 -2.80 -1.46 5.87
C LEU A 55 -2.16 -2.83 6.03
N HIS A 56 -2.94 -3.84 6.45
CA HIS A 56 -2.41 -5.16 6.79
C HIS A 56 -2.04 -6.03 5.58
N TYR A 57 -2.71 -5.88 4.43
CA TYR A 57 -2.52 -6.76 3.27
C TYR A 57 -1.25 -6.47 2.46
N ALA A 58 -0.75 -5.23 2.45
CA ALA A 58 0.33 -4.79 1.57
C ALA A 58 1.72 -5.40 1.87
N GLN A 59 1.98 -5.90 3.09
CA GLN A 59 3.36 -6.22 3.52
C GLN A 59 3.67 -7.71 3.76
N ARG A 60 2.69 -8.58 4.03
CA ARG A 60 2.99 -9.90 4.62
C ARG A 60 2.87 -11.11 3.70
N ALA A 61 2.15 -11.02 2.59
CA ALA A 61 1.81 -12.22 1.81
C ALA A 61 2.85 -12.62 0.76
N THR A 62 3.57 -11.65 0.18
CA THR A 62 4.50 -11.91 -0.93
C THR A 62 5.78 -12.62 -0.48
N GLY A 63 6.26 -12.36 0.76
CA GLY A 63 7.44 -13.01 1.34
C GLY A 63 7.20 -14.48 1.65
N ASN A 64 6.15 -14.78 2.42
CA ASN A 64 5.85 -16.13 2.90
C ASN A 64 5.67 -17.15 1.76
N LYS A 65 5.03 -16.75 0.64
CA LYS A 65 4.84 -17.66 -0.49
C LYS A 65 6.16 -18.02 -1.19
N LYS A 66 7.07 -17.05 -1.32
CA LYS A 66 8.38 -17.28 -1.96
C LYS A 66 9.24 -18.22 -1.12
N GLU A 67 9.25 -18.03 0.19
CA GLU A 67 9.95 -18.90 1.13
C GLU A 67 9.36 -20.33 1.13
N ALA A 68 8.03 -20.46 1.19
CA ALA A 68 7.36 -21.76 1.11
C ALA A 68 7.62 -22.45 -0.23
N ARG A 69 7.73 -21.70 -1.34
CA ARG A 69 8.10 -22.24 -2.65
C ARG A 69 9.52 -22.81 -2.64
N LEU A 70 10.49 -22.06 -2.13
CA LEU A 70 11.88 -22.51 -2.04
C LEU A 70 12.00 -23.78 -1.19
N ALA A 71 11.31 -23.82 -0.04
CA ALA A 71 11.27 -25.00 0.82
C ALA A 71 10.65 -26.22 0.10
N LEU A 72 9.60 -26.01 -0.70
CA LEU A 72 9.00 -27.09 -1.49
C LEU A 72 9.94 -27.58 -2.61
N GLU A 73 10.61 -26.66 -3.33
CA GLU A 73 11.59 -27.02 -4.37
C GLU A 73 12.73 -27.87 -3.80
N GLU A 74 13.26 -27.50 -2.63
CA GLU A 74 14.31 -28.24 -1.94
C GLU A 74 13.82 -29.62 -1.47
N ALA A 75 12.63 -29.69 -0.85
CA ALA A 75 12.04 -30.94 -0.39
C ALA A 75 11.74 -31.92 -1.55
N VAL A 76 11.22 -31.40 -2.67
CA VAL A 76 10.98 -32.19 -3.89
C VAL A 76 12.29 -32.71 -4.46
N PHE A 77 13.32 -31.87 -4.57
CA PHE A 77 14.61 -32.28 -5.12
C PHE A 77 15.25 -33.39 -4.29
N ASN A 78 15.34 -33.22 -2.97
CA ASN A 78 15.94 -34.21 -2.08
C ASN A 78 15.18 -35.55 -2.12
N SER A 79 13.85 -35.48 -2.15
CA SER A 79 12.99 -36.68 -2.18
C SER A 79 13.05 -37.41 -3.52
N ALA A 80 13.07 -36.67 -4.64
CA ALA A 80 13.20 -37.23 -5.97
C ALA A 80 14.59 -37.85 -6.19
N ALA A 81 15.65 -37.21 -5.69
CA ALA A 81 17.01 -37.75 -5.74
C ALA A 81 17.13 -39.08 -4.96
N ALA A 82 16.52 -39.17 -3.78
CA ALA A 82 16.48 -40.41 -3.00
C ALA A 82 15.72 -41.53 -3.74
N LEU A 83 14.58 -41.21 -4.38
CA LEU A 83 13.81 -42.16 -5.17
C LEU A 83 14.59 -42.64 -6.41
N CYS A 84 15.31 -41.75 -7.09
CA CYS A 84 16.16 -42.08 -8.23
C CYS A 84 17.37 -42.95 -7.85
N ALA A 85 17.98 -42.69 -6.69
CA ALA A 85 19.05 -43.53 -6.16
C ALA A 85 18.53 -44.95 -5.83
N LEU A 86 17.34 -45.04 -5.22
CA LEU A 86 16.68 -46.32 -4.94
C LEU A 86 16.33 -47.07 -6.24
N SER A 87 15.74 -46.41 -7.22
CA SER A 87 15.32 -47.06 -8.48
C SER A 87 16.52 -47.58 -9.28
N THR A 88 17.65 -46.87 -9.24
CA THR A 88 18.93 -47.34 -9.81
C THR A 88 19.37 -48.66 -9.16
N ARG A 89 19.26 -48.80 -7.83
CA ARG A 89 19.55 -50.07 -7.13
C ARG A 89 18.58 -51.18 -7.54
N LEU A 90 17.31 -50.85 -7.73
CA LEU A 90 16.27 -51.80 -8.14
C LEU A 90 16.33 -52.16 -9.63
N LYS A 91 17.19 -51.49 -10.42
CA LYS A 91 17.28 -51.60 -11.89
C LYS A 91 15.99 -51.20 -12.62
N ASP A 92 15.18 -50.35 -11.99
CA ASP A 92 13.98 -49.77 -12.62
C ASP A 92 14.37 -48.46 -13.31
N VAL A 93 14.70 -48.57 -14.61
CA VAL A 93 15.14 -47.44 -15.42
C VAL A 93 14.01 -46.42 -15.63
N THR A 94 12.78 -46.91 -15.76
CA THR A 94 11.60 -46.04 -15.99
C THR A 94 11.33 -45.12 -14.81
N LEU A 95 11.39 -45.66 -13.59
CA LEU A 95 11.19 -44.87 -12.37
C LEU A 95 12.37 -43.90 -12.13
N ALA A 96 13.59 -44.29 -12.49
CA ALA A 96 14.77 -43.42 -12.38
C ALA A 96 14.68 -42.21 -13.31
N GLU A 97 14.27 -42.41 -14.57
CA GLU A 97 14.13 -41.33 -15.55
C GLU A 97 13.00 -40.38 -15.20
N GLU A 98 11.86 -40.89 -14.73
CA GLU A 98 10.70 -40.08 -14.35
C GLU A 98 11.01 -39.08 -13.23
N TRP A 99 11.81 -39.49 -12.24
CA TRP A 99 12.12 -38.68 -11.06
C TRP A 99 13.51 -38.03 -11.11
N ASN A 100 14.17 -38.04 -12.25
CA ASN A 100 15.44 -37.32 -12.46
C ASN A 100 15.20 -35.80 -12.64
N LEU A 101 14.84 -35.13 -11.54
CA LEU A 101 14.51 -33.71 -11.51
C LEU A 101 15.72 -32.86 -11.13
N SER A 102 15.94 -31.76 -11.88
CA SER A 102 16.96 -30.76 -11.53
C SER A 102 16.35 -29.56 -10.81
N VAL A 103 17.12 -28.90 -9.95
CA VAL A 103 16.71 -27.65 -9.27
C VAL A 103 16.28 -26.59 -10.28
N ASN A 104 16.99 -26.45 -11.41
CA ASN A 104 16.66 -25.50 -12.47
C ASN A 104 15.30 -25.82 -13.14
N THR A 105 14.97 -27.12 -13.28
CA THR A 105 13.66 -27.54 -13.79
C THR A 105 12.55 -27.12 -12.83
N LEU A 106 12.74 -27.38 -11.54
CA LEU A 106 11.77 -27.04 -10.49
C LEU A 106 11.54 -25.53 -10.38
N GLN A 107 12.61 -24.73 -10.42
CA GLN A 107 12.55 -23.26 -10.39
C GLN A 107 11.75 -22.68 -11.57
N LYS A 108 11.78 -23.34 -12.73
CA LYS A 108 11.05 -22.91 -13.93
C LYS A 108 9.59 -23.38 -13.95
N MET A 109 9.20 -24.31 -13.07
CA MET A 109 7.82 -24.78 -13.01
C MET A 109 6.87 -23.71 -12.48
N ARG A 110 5.72 -23.56 -13.12
CA ARG A 110 4.61 -22.77 -12.59
C ARG A 110 4.10 -23.39 -11.29
N ASP A 111 3.60 -22.58 -10.36
CA ASP A 111 3.16 -23.01 -9.01
C ASP A 111 2.25 -24.25 -9.03
N HIS A 112 1.25 -24.27 -9.93
CA HIS A 112 0.34 -25.41 -10.05
C HIS A 112 1.04 -26.70 -10.49
N ASN A 113 2.00 -26.59 -11.41
CA ASN A 113 2.77 -27.75 -11.89
C ASN A 113 3.70 -28.24 -10.79
N LEU A 114 4.40 -27.35 -10.08
CA LEU A 114 5.26 -27.72 -8.95
C LEU A 114 4.46 -28.45 -7.87
N PHE A 115 3.28 -27.93 -7.50
CA PHE A 115 2.39 -28.55 -6.53
C PHE A 115 1.91 -29.94 -6.98
N ALA A 116 1.51 -30.08 -8.25
CA ALA A 116 1.10 -31.37 -8.81
C ALA A 116 2.26 -32.37 -8.84
N THR A 117 3.45 -31.96 -9.29
CA THR A 117 4.66 -32.79 -9.29
C THR A 117 5.03 -33.27 -7.89
N ALA A 118 4.99 -32.37 -6.89
CA ALA A 118 5.26 -32.73 -5.50
C ALA A 118 4.25 -33.76 -4.95
N THR A 119 2.96 -33.60 -5.28
CA THR A 119 1.90 -34.53 -4.87
C THR A 119 2.06 -35.91 -5.52
N ASN A 120 2.41 -35.92 -6.81
CA ASN A 120 2.69 -37.16 -7.53
C ASN A 120 3.93 -37.88 -6.97
N LEU A 121 4.95 -37.13 -6.56
CA LEU A 121 6.16 -37.69 -5.95
C LEU A 121 5.87 -38.41 -4.64
N VAL A 122 5.07 -37.81 -3.75
CA VAL A 122 4.63 -38.48 -2.51
C VAL A 122 3.94 -39.81 -2.82
N THR A 123 3.07 -39.81 -3.84
CA THR A 123 2.36 -41.01 -4.28
C THR A 123 3.34 -42.08 -4.80
N ALA A 124 4.33 -41.70 -5.61
CA ALA A 124 5.34 -42.60 -6.15
C ALA A 124 6.30 -43.15 -5.07
N MET A 125 6.56 -42.40 -4.00
CA MET A 125 7.41 -42.82 -2.89
C MET A 125 6.70 -43.82 -1.95
N GLN A 126 5.37 -43.79 -1.89
CA GLN A 126 4.58 -44.55 -0.91
C GLN A 126 4.83 -46.07 -0.91
N PRO A 127 4.97 -46.76 -2.07
CA PRO A 127 5.33 -48.19 -2.11
C PRO A 127 6.74 -48.49 -1.58
N TYR A 128 7.63 -47.50 -1.58
CA TYR A 128 9.06 -47.66 -1.27
C TYR A 128 9.46 -47.04 0.08
N ALA A 129 8.50 -46.57 0.87
CA ALA A 129 8.73 -45.80 2.09
C ALA A 129 9.75 -46.44 3.06
N THR A 130 9.65 -47.75 3.32
CA THR A 130 10.59 -48.46 4.21
C THR A 130 12.01 -48.50 3.64
N GLN A 131 12.17 -48.57 2.32
CA GLN A 131 13.49 -48.69 1.69
C GLN A 131 14.19 -47.33 1.57
N LEU A 132 13.42 -46.24 1.49
CA LEU A 132 13.92 -44.88 1.37
C LEU A 132 14.59 -44.37 2.67
N GLU A 133 14.35 -45.04 3.81
CA GLU A 133 15.02 -44.75 5.09
C GLU A 133 16.55 -44.83 4.98
N ALA A 134 17.06 -45.82 4.24
CA ALA A 134 18.49 -46.00 4.00
C ALA A 134 19.11 -44.89 3.12
N TYR A 135 18.28 -44.12 2.41
CA TYR A 135 18.67 -43.02 1.52
C TYR A 135 18.44 -41.64 2.17
N GLY A 136 18.27 -41.60 3.50
CA GLY A 136 18.15 -40.35 4.24
C GLY A 136 16.75 -39.74 4.23
N ILE A 137 15.73 -40.46 3.73
CA ILE A 137 14.33 -40.08 3.86
C ILE A 137 13.71 -40.93 4.97
N PRO A 138 13.66 -40.46 6.23
CA PRO A 138 13.06 -41.24 7.30
C PRO A 138 11.58 -41.53 7.02
N LYS A 139 10.97 -42.47 7.75
CA LYS A 139 9.51 -42.66 7.71
C LYS A 139 8.73 -41.37 7.97
N SER A 140 9.32 -40.46 8.76
CA SER A 140 8.90 -39.08 8.99
C SER A 140 9.39 -38.08 7.92
N GLY A 141 10.36 -38.41 7.08
CA GLY A 141 10.85 -37.55 5.99
C GLY A 141 9.79 -37.30 4.91
N ASN A 142 8.85 -38.24 4.75
CA ASN A 142 7.64 -38.01 3.95
C ASN A 142 6.76 -36.90 4.56
N THR A 143 6.82 -36.67 5.88
CA THR A 143 6.08 -35.56 6.51
C THR A 143 6.65 -34.21 6.09
N VAL A 144 7.97 -34.06 5.95
CA VAL A 144 8.57 -32.78 5.52
C VAL A 144 8.07 -32.39 4.12
N LEU A 145 8.05 -33.33 3.17
CA LEU A 145 7.49 -33.08 1.84
C LEU A 145 5.97 -32.81 1.91
N THR A 146 5.19 -33.60 2.66
CA THR A 146 3.75 -33.36 2.77
C THR A 146 3.40 -32.06 3.49
N ASP A 147 4.19 -31.66 4.50
CA ASP A 147 4.01 -30.44 5.28
C ASP A 147 4.34 -29.22 4.43
N THR A 148 5.40 -29.27 3.63
CA THR A 148 5.75 -28.21 2.67
C THR A 148 4.73 -28.12 1.53
N ILE A 149 4.19 -29.25 1.04
CA ILE A 149 3.07 -29.26 0.08
C ILE A 149 1.85 -28.58 0.70
N ALA A 150 1.47 -28.95 1.92
CA ALA A 150 0.31 -28.38 2.62
C ALA A 150 0.48 -26.87 2.85
N LEU A 151 1.66 -26.43 3.32
CA LEU A 151 1.98 -25.03 3.53
C LEU A 151 1.94 -24.24 2.22
N PHE A 152 2.61 -24.71 1.18
CA PHE A 152 2.62 -24.04 -0.11
C PHE A 152 1.21 -23.97 -0.72
N GLY A 153 0.44 -25.06 -0.64
CA GLY A 153 -0.95 -25.12 -1.08
C GLY A 153 -1.85 -24.10 -0.39
N ALA A 154 -1.71 -23.96 0.94
CA ALA A 154 -2.45 -22.96 1.71
C ALA A 154 -2.07 -21.50 1.35
N LEU A 155 -0.85 -21.28 0.85
CA LEU A 155 -0.35 -19.96 0.46
C LEU A 155 -0.59 -19.64 -1.02
N MET A 156 -0.85 -20.62 -1.89
CA MET A 156 -1.16 -20.41 -3.30
C MET A 156 -2.34 -19.45 -3.56
N PRO A 157 -3.49 -19.55 -2.87
CA PRO A 157 -4.64 -18.67 -3.10
C PRO A 157 -4.49 -17.29 -2.44
N LYS A 158 -3.61 -17.14 -1.44
CA LYS A 158 -3.47 -15.91 -0.64
C LYS A 158 -3.27 -14.63 -1.45
N PRO A 159 -2.45 -14.59 -2.52
CA PRO A 159 -2.35 -13.39 -3.34
C PRO A 159 -3.68 -12.92 -3.92
N ARG A 160 -4.52 -13.87 -4.37
CA ARG A 160 -5.84 -13.56 -4.94
C ARG A 160 -6.85 -13.18 -3.85
N GLU A 161 -6.81 -13.86 -2.70
CA GLU A 161 -7.60 -13.49 -1.52
C GLU A 161 -7.28 -12.06 -1.08
N ASN A 162 -6.00 -11.70 -1.01
CA ASN A 162 -5.60 -10.34 -0.64
C ASN A 162 -6.05 -9.30 -1.65
N GLN A 163 -5.93 -9.58 -2.95
CA GLN A 163 -6.45 -8.67 -3.99
C GLN A 163 -7.96 -8.45 -3.87
N LEU A 164 -8.70 -9.51 -3.55
CA LEU A 164 -10.15 -9.42 -3.34
C LEU A 164 -10.47 -8.62 -2.06
N SER A 165 -9.80 -8.93 -0.95
CA SER A 165 -9.99 -8.23 0.33
C SER A 165 -9.56 -6.76 0.25
N GLU A 166 -8.52 -6.42 -0.51
CA GLU A 166 -8.13 -5.03 -0.77
C GLU A 166 -9.21 -4.27 -1.54
N LYS A 167 -9.79 -4.92 -2.56
CA LYS A 167 -10.90 -4.35 -3.34
C LYS A 167 -12.12 -4.15 -2.44
N GLU A 168 -12.46 -5.15 -1.64
CA GLU A 168 -13.57 -5.09 -0.70
C GLU A 168 -13.37 -4.01 0.36
N ALA A 169 -12.21 -3.94 1.01
CA ALA A 169 -11.88 -2.89 1.97
C ALA A 169 -11.94 -1.49 1.33
N SER A 170 -11.53 -1.37 0.07
CA SER A 170 -11.64 -0.11 -0.68
C SER A 170 -13.09 0.30 -0.93
N LEU A 171 -13.97 -0.65 -1.24
CA LEU A 171 -15.41 -0.43 -1.39
C LEU A 171 -16.06 -0.05 -0.05
N GLN A 172 -15.78 -0.79 1.02
CA GLN A 172 -16.31 -0.52 2.36
C GLN A 172 -15.89 0.87 2.87
N LEU A 173 -14.67 1.30 2.54
CA LEU A 173 -14.19 2.64 2.87
C LEU A 173 -14.98 3.72 2.12
N LEU A 174 -15.25 3.52 0.81
CA LEU A 174 -16.07 4.44 0.03
C LEU A 174 -17.50 4.52 0.58
N GLU A 175 -18.13 3.38 0.83
CA GLU A 175 -19.47 3.31 1.40
C GLU A 175 -19.54 3.96 2.77
N GLY A 176 -18.60 3.66 3.68
CA GLY A 176 -18.57 4.29 5.01
C GLY A 176 -18.48 5.81 4.94
N PHE A 177 -17.73 6.37 3.98
CA PHE A 177 -17.70 7.82 3.77
C PHE A 177 -19.02 8.38 3.23
N ASN A 178 -19.73 7.64 2.38
CA ASN A 178 -21.04 8.04 1.85
C ASN A 178 -22.10 7.97 2.96
N ASP A 179 -22.11 6.90 3.75
CA ASP A 179 -23.00 6.70 4.89
C ASP A 179 -22.81 7.80 5.94
N ALA A 180 -21.54 8.10 6.27
CA ALA A 180 -21.20 9.19 7.18
C ALA A 180 -21.64 10.54 6.63
N GLN A 181 -21.47 10.80 5.34
CA GLN A 181 -21.92 12.05 4.69
C GLN A 181 -23.45 12.19 4.71
N ALA A 182 -24.20 11.10 4.53
CA ALA A 182 -25.65 11.10 4.59
C ALA A 182 -26.16 11.38 6.01
N ALA A 183 -25.64 10.67 7.01
CA ALA A 183 -25.97 10.88 8.43
C ALA A 183 -25.63 12.30 8.89
N ALA A 184 -24.46 12.78 8.48
CA ALA A 184 -24.05 14.16 8.62
C ALA A 184 -25.10 15.13 8.03
N THR A 185 -25.45 14.99 6.76
CA THR A 185 -26.37 15.93 6.10
C THR A 185 -27.74 15.99 6.79
N ALA A 186 -28.22 14.87 7.33
CA ALA A 186 -29.42 14.84 8.14
C ALA A 186 -29.26 15.66 9.45
N LEU A 187 -28.15 15.47 10.18
CA LEU A 187 -27.83 16.27 11.37
C LEU A 187 -27.67 17.77 11.06
N ASP A 188 -27.14 18.15 9.89
CA ASP A 188 -27.03 19.55 9.48
C ASP A 188 -28.41 20.19 9.34
N THR A 189 -29.36 19.44 8.79
CA THR A 189 -30.75 19.87 8.62
C THR A 189 -31.41 20.08 9.99
N LEU A 190 -31.18 19.16 10.93
CA LEU A 190 -31.71 19.27 12.29
C LEU A 190 -31.10 20.43 13.06
N ALA A 191 -29.77 20.58 13.02
CA ALA A 191 -29.06 21.66 13.70
C ALA A 191 -29.50 23.05 13.19
N ASN A 192 -29.83 23.17 11.90
CA ASN A 192 -30.34 24.43 11.35
C ASN A 192 -31.67 24.88 12.00
N MET A 193 -32.50 23.96 12.50
CA MET A 193 -33.73 24.32 13.24
C MET A 193 -33.42 25.07 14.54
N LEU A 194 -32.28 24.75 15.15
CA LEU A 194 -31.82 25.37 16.39
C LEU A 194 -31.02 26.66 16.17
N ARG A 195 -30.71 27.03 14.93
CA ARG A 195 -29.85 28.19 14.61
C ARG A 195 -30.24 29.49 15.32
N LYS A 196 -31.55 29.76 15.45
CA LYS A 196 -32.06 30.96 16.13
C LYS A 196 -32.39 30.74 17.61
N ARG A 197 -32.77 29.51 17.98
CA ARG A 197 -33.22 29.17 19.34
C ARG A 197 -32.04 28.91 20.27
N GLU A 198 -31.02 28.22 19.77
CA GLU A 198 -29.80 27.81 20.48
C GLU A 198 -28.55 28.20 19.67
N PRO A 199 -28.25 29.51 19.54
CA PRO A 199 -27.18 29.99 18.64
C PRO A 199 -25.79 29.51 19.07
N ALA A 200 -25.54 29.35 20.38
CA ALA A 200 -24.28 28.84 20.90
C ALA A 200 -24.05 27.38 20.50
N PHE A 201 -25.07 26.53 20.65
CA PHE A 201 -25.03 25.14 20.21
C PHE A 201 -24.80 25.03 18.70
N TYR A 202 -25.53 25.82 17.89
CA TYR A 202 -25.35 25.81 16.45
C TYR A 202 -23.93 26.18 16.02
N ALA A 203 -23.33 27.19 16.66
CA ALA A 203 -21.96 27.59 16.39
C ALA A 203 -20.95 26.47 16.72
N ASP A 204 -21.09 25.83 17.88
CA ASP A 204 -20.27 24.69 18.28
C ASP A 204 -20.40 23.52 17.30
N TYR A 205 -21.63 23.12 16.97
CA TYR A 205 -21.92 22.08 15.99
C TYR A 205 -21.24 22.35 14.64
N ARG A 206 -21.34 23.58 14.10
CA ARG A 206 -20.74 23.95 12.82
C ARG A 206 -19.20 23.94 12.87
N ASN A 207 -18.62 24.30 14.01
CA ASN A 207 -17.17 24.24 14.21
C ASN A 207 -16.68 22.78 14.19
N ARG A 208 -17.35 21.88 14.90
CA ARG A 208 -17.06 20.43 14.89
C ARG A 208 -17.16 19.82 13.49
N ARG A 209 -18.13 20.31 12.71
CA ARG A 209 -18.34 19.91 11.31
C ARG A 209 -17.37 20.47 10.30
N THR A 210 -16.51 21.39 10.70
CA THR A 210 -15.49 21.92 9.82
C THR A 210 -14.29 20.98 9.79
N ALA A 211 -14.08 20.33 8.65
CA ALA A 211 -12.88 19.53 8.45
C ALA A 211 -11.64 20.44 8.50
N ILE A 212 -10.81 20.26 9.52
CA ILE A 212 -9.55 20.98 9.65
C ILE A 212 -8.69 20.64 8.44
N LYS A 213 -8.29 21.66 7.68
CA LYS A 213 -7.27 21.50 6.65
C LYS A 213 -5.92 21.47 7.35
N THR A 214 -5.40 20.28 7.63
CA THR A 214 -4.00 20.12 8.01
C THR A 214 -3.15 20.82 6.95
N ALA A 215 -2.37 21.83 7.36
CA ALA A 215 -1.53 22.60 6.45
C ALA A 215 -0.64 21.62 5.67
N ALA A 216 -0.72 21.66 4.34
CA ALA A 216 0.28 20.98 3.52
C ALA A 216 1.62 21.67 3.81
N ARG A 217 2.66 20.90 4.14
CA ARG A 217 4.01 21.47 4.27
C ARG A 217 4.34 22.12 2.91
N PRO A 218 4.57 23.44 2.84
CA PRO A 218 4.95 24.08 1.59
C PRO A 218 6.24 23.43 1.08
N TYR A 219 6.34 23.21 -0.24
CA TYR A 219 7.61 22.77 -0.85
C TYR A 219 8.67 23.84 -0.61
N ALA A 220 9.91 23.45 -0.30
CA ALA A 220 10.97 24.41 -0.05
C ALA A 220 11.26 25.32 -1.25
N ALA A 221 11.28 24.75 -2.47
CA ALA A 221 11.43 25.50 -3.70
C ALA A 221 10.64 24.84 -4.85
N THR A 222 10.03 25.65 -5.70
CA THR A 222 9.35 25.18 -6.92
C THR A 222 9.68 26.11 -8.08
N GLY A 223 9.58 25.62 -9.30
CA GLY A 223 9.71 26.50 -10.45
C GLY A 223 9.41 25.82 -11.78
N SER A 224 9.50 26.63 -12.82
CA SER A 224 9.37 26.20 -14.21
C SER A 224 10.56 26.68 -15.02
N VAL A 225 11.03 25.84 -15.93
CA VAL A 225 12.11 26.17 -16.87
C VAL A 225 11.54 26.21 -18.29
N THR A 226 11.82 27.29 -19.01
CA THR A 226 11.42 27.50 -20.41
C THR A 226 12.61 27.86 -21.30
N ASP A 227 12.44 27.74 -22.61
CA ASP A 227 13.35 28.35 -23.58
C ASP A 227 13.06 29.85 -23.78
N ASN A 228 13.87 30.51 -24.59
CA ASN A 228 13.73 31.92 -24.97
C ASN A 228 12.45 32.25 -25.79
N THR A 229 11.73 31.23 -26.26
CA THR A 229 10.43 31.37 -26.94
C THR A 229 9.24 31.08 -26.02
N GLY A 230 9.51 30.71 -24.76
CA GLY A 230 8.51 30.40 -23.74
C GLY A 230 8.04 28.95 -23.73
N ASN A 231 8.65 28.03 -24.51
CA ASN A 231 8.28 26.61 -24.45
C ASN A 231 8.88 25.95 -23.21
N PRO A 232 8.14 25.05 -22.53
CA PRO A 232 8.66 24.35 -21.35
C PRO A 232 9.77 23.38 -21.71
N LEU A 233 10.87 23.42 -20.96
CA LEU A 233 12.02 22.54 -21.13
C LEU A 233 11.96 21.33 -20.20
N ARG A 234 11.87 20.13 -20.79
CA ARG A 234 11.89 18.85 -20.09
C ARG A 234 13.33 18.40 -19.80
N TYR A 235 13.53 17.65 -18.73
CA TYR A 235 14.80 17.02 -18.36
C TYR A 235 15.95 17.97 -18.04
N VAL A 236 15.68 19.24 -17.80
CA VAL A 236 16.66 20.16 -17.23
C VAL A 236 17.05 19.63 -15.85
N SER A 237 18.34 19.40 -15.65
CA SER A 237 18.90 19.01 -14.36
C SER A 237 19.00 20.23 -13.48
N VAL A 238 18.34 20.19 -12.32
CA VAL A 238 18.36 21.23 -11.30
C VAL A 238 19.08 20.66 -10.08
N ALA A 239 20.32 21.11 -9.86
CA ALA A 239 21.15 20.72 -8.73
C ALA A 239 21.30 21.90 -7.76
N ILE A 240 21.48 21.64 -6.47
CA ILE A 240 21.73 22.68 -5.48
C ILE A 240 23.19 22.61 -5.04
N ASP A 241 23.85 23.75 -4.98
CA ASP A 241 25.23 23.83 -4.55
C ASP A 241 25.41 23.28 -3.14
N GLY A 242 26.44 22.44 -2.95
CA GLY A 242 26.73 21.78 -1.68
C GLY A 242 25.74 20.71 -1.21
N LEU A 243 24.67 20.40 -1.98
CA LEU A 243 23.70 19.35 -1.63
C LEU A 243 23.68 18.22 -2.68
N PRO A 244 23.46 16.96 -2.24
CA PRO A 244 23.37 15.83 -3.17
C PRO A 244 22.05 15.81 -3.96
N ASP A 245 21.06 16.60 -3.54
CA ASP A 245 19.74 16.61 -4.14
C ASP A 245 19.77 17.22 -5.55
N THR A 246 19.39 16.41 -6.53
CA THR A 246 19.21 16.84 -7.92
C THR A 246 17.84 16.39 -8.40
N VAL A 247 17.10 17.28 -9.05
CA VAL A 247 15.81 16.98 -9.67
C VAL A 247 15.85 17.27 -11.16
N ARG A 248 14.93 16.66 -11.92
CA ARG A 248 14.77 16.95 -13.35
C ARG A 248 13.41 17.58 -13.61
N THR A 249 13.36 18.52 -14.54
CA THR A 249 12.07 19.11 -14.95
C THR A 249 11.20 18.08 -15.67
N THR A 250 9.90 18.17 -15.39
CA THR A 250 8.85 17.38 -16.05
C THR A 250 8.59 17.85 -17.49
N ASP A 251 7.70 17.16 -18.21
CA ASP A 251 7.26 17.49 -19.57
C ASP A 251 6.61 18.88 -19.68
N LYS A 252 6.20 19.47 -18.55
CA LYS A 252 5.67 20.84 -18.46
C LYS A 252 6.71 21.84 -17.96
N GLY A 253 7.99 21.48 -17.92
CA GLY A 253 9.09 22.34 -17.46
C GLY A 253 9.15 22.50 -15.94
N ASN A 254 8.27 21.87 -15.16
CA ASN A 254 8.19 22.09 -13.72
C ASN A 254 9.20 21.23 -12.94
N PHE A 255 9.76 21.79 -11.87
CA PHE A 255 10.56 21.11 -10.86
C PHE A 255 10.11 21.49 -9.43
N ARG A 256 10.50 20.68 -8.44
CA ARG A 256 10.22 20.94 -7.02
C ARG A 256 11.26 20.30 -6.11
N PHE A 257 11.59 20.99 -5.02
CA PHE A 257 12.33 20.47 -3.88
C PHE A 257 11.40 20.41 -2.66
N GLN A 258 11.31 19.24 -2.04
CA GLN A 258 10.35 19.02 -0.97
C GLN A 258 10.78 19.65 0.35
N THR A 259 12.06 19.57 0.66
CA THR A 259 12.68 20.11 1.87
C THR A 259 14.05 20.64 1.51
N LEU A 260 14.42 21.78 2.07
CA LEU A 260 15.78 22.32 2.03
C LEU A 260 16.10 22.91 3.41
N PRO A 261 17.37 22.85 3.85
CA PRO A 261 17.80 23.57 5.05
C PRO A 261 17.48 25.06 4.92
N ASP A 262 17.17 25.71 6.05
CA ASP A 262 17.00 27.17 6.07
C ASP A 262 18.31 27.84 5.65
N GLY A 263 18.24 28.81 4.75
CA GLY A 263 19.42 29.49 4.22
C GLY A 263 19.28 29.91 2.77
N VAL A 264 20.35 30.52 2.26
CA VAL A 264 20.48 30.90 0.85
C VAL A 264 21.16 29.77 0.10
N HIS A 265 20.54 29.32 -0.98
CA HIS A 265 21.02 28.21 -1.82
C HIS A 265 21.17 28.68 -3.26
N ILE A 266 22.14 28.13 -3.98
CA ILE A 266 22.32 28.38 -5.41
C ILE A 266 21.87 27.14 -6.19
N LEU A 267 20.90 27.33 -7.09
CA LEU A 267 20.40 26.30 -7.99
C LEU A 267 21.14 26.41 -9.32
N HIS A 268 21.64 25.28 -9.82
CA HIS A 268 22.26 25.15 -11.13
C HIS A 268 21.33 24.40 -12.09
N PHE A 269 21.02 25.02 -13.21
CA PHE A 269 20.15 24.51 -14.26
C PHE A 269 21.01 24.11 -15.46
N ARG A 270 20.97 22.82 -15.82
CA ARG A 270 21.77 22.27 -16.92
C ARG A 270 20.93 21.43 -17.86
N LEU A 271 21.08 21.67 -19.16
CA LEU A 271 20.50 20.85 -20.22
C LEU A 271 21.46 20.84 -21.40
N HIS A 272 21.67 19.68 -22.03
CA HIS A 272 22.54 19.58 -23.20
C HIS A 272 22.00 20.44 -24.35
N GLY A 273 22.87 21.24 -24.97
CA GLY A 273 22.48 22.21 -26.01
C GLY A 273 21.98 23.55 -25.48
N TYR A 274 22.00 23.77 -24.16
CA TYR A 274 21.66 25.04 -23.52
C TYR A 274 22.81 25.56 -22.66
N GLN A 275 22.87 26.88 -22.50
CA GLN A 275 23.80 27.54 -21.58
C GLN A 275 23.38 27.26 -20.13
N ASP A 276 24.36 26.86 -19.31
CA ASP A 276 24.17 26.66 -17.87
C ASP A 276 23.72 27.97 -17.19
N GLN A 277 22.73 27.88 -16.32
CA GLN A 277 22.24 29.02 -15.55
C GLN A 277 22.29 28.73 -14.06
N SER A 278 22.55 29.76 -13.26
CA SER A 278 22.51 29.68 -11.79
C SER A 278 21.52 30.69 -11.22
N HIS A 279 20.77 30.31 -10.19
CA HIS A 279 19.79 31.18 -9.53
C HIS A 279 19.87 31.03 -8.01
N ALA A 280 19.98 32.14 -7.28
CA ALA A 280 19.99 32.12 -5.82
C ALA A 280 18.56 32.17 -5.27
N ILE A 281 18.28 31.33 -4.29
CA ILE A 281 17.01 31.32 -3.56
C ILE A 281 17.25 31.45 -2.07
N SER A 282 16.26 31.99 -1.36
CA SER A 282 16.27 32.04 0.11
C SER A 282 15.14 31.19 0.65
N VAL A 283 15.47 30.11 1.36
CA VAL A 283 14.50 29.20 1.97
C VAL A 283 14.40 29.50 3.46
N ASN A 284 13.17 29.61 3.97
CA ASN A 284 12.88 29.63 5.40
C ASN A 284 11.62 28.79 5.72
N GLN A 285 11.48 28.33 6.97
CA GLN A 285 10.41 27.41 7.43
C GLN A 285 8.96 27.87 7.16
N HIS A 286 8.75 29.10 6.71
CA HIS A 286 7.43 29.69 6.49
C HIS A 286 7.16 30.15 5.05
N ARG A 287 8.14 30.05 4.13
CA ARG A 287 8.00 30.52 2.74
C ARG A 287 8.52 29.48 1.76
N SER A 288 7.66 29.09 0.82
CA SER A 288 8.06 28.40 -0.41
C SER A 288 8.55 29.43 -1.41
N ASP A 289 9.70 29.19 -2.03
CA ASP A 289 10.14 30.03 -3.15
C ASP A 289 9.61 29.46 -4.49
N ARG A 290 9.15 30.36 -5.37
CA ARG A 290 8.65 30.01 -6.70
C ARG A 290 9.33 30.85 -7.76
N MET A 291 10.01 30.18 -8.70
CA MET A 291 10.79 30.85 -9.74
C MET A 291 10.42 30.41 -11.16
N ALA A 292 10.67 31.29 -12.13
CA ALA A 292 10.62 30.99 -13.55
C ALA A 292 12.02 31.25 -14.14
N ILE A 293 12.55 30.26 -14.85
CA ILE A 293 13.92 30.24 -15.34
C ILE A 293 13.87 30.08 -16.85
N GLU A 294 14.58 30.94 -17.58
CA GLU A 294 14.72 30.87 -19.03
C GLU A 294 16.13 30.41 -19.38
N LEU A 295 16.25 29.24 -20.01
CA LEU A 295 17.52 28.78 -20.58
C LEU A 295 17.63 29.20 -22.05
N ARG A 296 18.84 29.56 -22.46
CA ARG A 296 19.16 29.92 -23.85
C ARG A 296 19.98 28.83 -24.49
N GLU A 297 19.74 28.56 -25.77
CA GLU A 297 20.54 27.59 -26.52
C GLU A 297 22.00 28.05 -26.58
N SER A 298 22.93 27.09 -26.48
CA SER A 298 24.38 27.30 -26.42
C SER A 298 25.01 27.49 -27.79
#